data_AF-A0A6M3LRG7-F1
#
_entry.id   AF-A0A6M3LRG7-F1
#
_cell.length_a   1.000
_cell.length_b   1.000
_cell.length_c   1.000
_cell.angle_alpha   90.00
_cell.angle_beta   90.00
_cell.angle_gamma   90.00
#
_symmetry.space_group_name_H-M   'P 1'
#
loop_
_entity.id
_entity.type
_entity.pdbx_description
1 polymer ?
#
loop_
_entity_poly.entity_id
_entity_poly.type
_entity_poly.pdbx_seq_one_letter_code
_entity_poly.pdbx_strand_id
1 'polypeptide(L)'
;MKAGDLNIKWRYIERDTHKPMTECLLQNGDTLLNRGSAFCNVNDHFVRDKGRKLSLLRAMKNAGMSKEERKVIWELYRNMTPNMRW
;
A
#
# COMPACT_ATOMS: atom_id res chain seq x y z
N MET A 1 4.48 14.95 -12.35
CA MET A 1 5.53 14.20 -11.64
C MET A 1 6.62 13.83 -12.65
N LYS A 2 7.92 14.04 -12.36
CA LYS A 2 8.98 13.45 -13.20
C LYS A 2 8.82 11.93 -13.14
N ALA A 3 9.01 11.25 -14.26
CA ALA A 3 8.97 9.80 -14.40
C ALA A 3 10.17 9.17 -13.67
N GLY A 4 10.20 9.27 -12.34
CA GLY A 4 10.96 8.32 -11.56
C GLY A 4 10.13 7.05 -11.42
N ASP A 5 10.83 5.92 -11.28
CA ASP A 5 10.22 4.61 -11.19
C ASP A 5 9.34 4.54 -9.94
N LEU A 6 8.05 4.70 -10.15
CA LEU A 6 7.07 4.73 -9.08
C LEU A 6 6.92 3.31 -8.54
N ASN A 7 7.24 3.11 -7.27
CA ASN A 7 7.35 1.79 -6.66
C ASN A 7 6.54 1.72 -5.37
N ILE A 8 5.94 0.55 -5.12
CA ILE A 8 5.10 0.29 -3.96
C ILE A 8 5.76 -0.83 -3.15
N LYS A 9 6.11 -0.53 -1.90
CA LYS A 9 6.67 -1.52 -0.97
C LYS A 9 5.73 -1.72 0.21
N TRP A 10 5.63 -2.96 0.68
CA TRP A 10 4.90 -3.27 1.92
C TRP A 10 5.85 -3.75 3.00
N ARG A 11 5.57 -3.31 4.22
CA ARG A 11 6.19 -3.79 5.44
C ARG A 11 5.12 -4.36 6.35
N TYR A 12 5.28 -5.62 6.75
CA TYR A 12 4.43 -6.23 7.77
C TYR A 12 5.12 -6.07 9.11
N ILE A 13 4.36 -5.57 10.09
CA ILE A 13 4.83 -5.34 11.44
C ILE A 13 3.91 -6.13 12.36
N GLU A 14 4.42 -7.25 12.85
CA GLU A 14 3.87 -8.01 13.98
C GLU A 14 4.78 -7.69 15.17
N ARG A 15 4.31 -6.87 16.11
CA ARG A 15 4.98 -6.70 17.40
C ARG A 15 4.21 -7.50 18.44
N ASP A 16 4.93 -8.21 19.31
CA ASP A 16 4.38 -9.12 20.33
C ASP A 16 3.26 -8.52 21.22
N THR A 17 3.10 -7.20 21.24
CA THR A 17 2.14 -6.49 22.10
C THR A 17 1.15 -5.58 21.34
N HIS A 18 1.25 -5.43 20.02
CA HIS A 18 0.43 -4.50 19.25
C HIS A 18 -0.10 -5.14 17.96
N LYS A 19 -1.41 -4.95 17.72
CA LYS A 19 -2.20 -5.47 16.60
C LYS A 19 -1.39 -5.51 15.28
N PRO A 20 -1.44 -6.62 14.52
CA PRO A 20 -0.64 -6.76 13.32
C PRO A 20 -0.98 -5.67 12.30
N MET A 21 0.07 -5.08 11.73
CA MET A 21 -0.03 -3.88 10.90
C MET A 21 0.62 -4.12 9.53
N THR A 22 -0.06 -3.67 8.48
CA THR A 22 0.51 -3.55 7.14
C THR A 22 0.81 -2.08 6.87
N GLU A 23 2.06 -1.75 6.61
CA GLU A 23 2.50 -0.43 6.17
C GLU A 23 2.82 -0.47 4.68
N CYS A 24 2.27 0.49 3.94
CA CYS A 24 2.57 0.74 2.54
C CYS A 24 3.49 1.95 2.44
N LEU A 25 4.57 1.80 1.69
CA LEU A 25 5.55 2.83 1.38
C LEU A 25 5.45 3.14 -0.12
N LEU A 26 5.09 4.38 -0.44
CA LEU A 26 5.02 4.86 -1.80
C LEU A 26 6.31 5.60 -2.13
N GLN A 27 7.06 5.12 -3.11
CA GLN A 27 8.38 5.65 -3.46
C GLN A 27 8.42 6.10 -4.92
N ASN A 28 9.27 7.09 -5.19
CA ASN A 28 9.63 7.53 -6.53
C ASN A 28 11.16 7.43 -6.65
N GLY A 29 11.65 6.33 -7.24
CA GLY A 29 13.05 5.92 -7.07
C GLY A 29 13.37 5.69 -5.58
N ASP A 30 14.42 6.34 -5.08
CA ASP A 30 14.83 6.28 -3.67
C ASP A 30 14.07 7.26 -2.76
N THR A 31 13.25 8.15 -3.34
CA THR A 31 12.52 9.16 -2.55
C THR A 31 11.22 8.56 -2.01
N LEU A 32 11.04 8.57 -0.68
CA LEU A 32 9.76 8.24 -0.07
C LEU A 32 8.77 9.40 -0.32
N LEU A 33 7.72 9.15 -1.10
CA LEU A 33 6.65 10.11 -1.32
C LEU A 33 5.71 10.17 -0.11
N ASN A 34 5.25 9.00 0.35
CA ASN A 34 4.35 8.92 1.50
C ASN A 34 4.25 7.49 2.06
N ARG A 35 3.57 7.37 3.21
CA ARG A 35 3.26 6.09 3.84
C ARG A 35 1.81 6.03 4.31
N GLY A 36 1.27 4.82 4.34
CA GLY A 36 -0.04 4.54 4.90
C GLY A 36 0.00 3.24 5.68
N SER A 37 -0.58 3.22 6.88
CA SER A 37 -0.66 2.03 7.71
C SER A 37 -2.09 1.53 7.80
N ALA A 38 -2.28 0.22 7.89
CA ALA A 38 -3.55 -0.43 8.16
C ALA A 38 -3.36 -1.49 9.24
N PHE A 39 -4.14 -1.40 10.30
CA PHE A 39 -4.25 -2.44 11.32
C PHE A 39 -5.24 -3.49 10.82
N CYS A 40 -4.82 -4.74 10.71
CA CYS A 40 -5.75 -5.84 10.46
C CYS A 40 -6.03 -6.47 11.82
N ASN A 41 -7.31 -6.66 12.16
CA ASN A 41 -7.64 -7.36 13.40
C ASN A 41 -7.27 -8.84 13.24
N VAL A 42 -6.70 -9.44 14.29
CA VAL A 42 -6.32 -10.87 14.30
C VAL A 42 -7.56 -11.75 14.11
N ASN A 43 -8.70 -11.29 14.63
CA ASN A 43 -10.01 -11.95 14.51
C ASN A 43 -10.61 -11.87 13.09
N ASP A 44 -10.03 -11.08 12.18
CA ASP A 44 -10.47 -10.93 10.79
C ASP A 44 -9.77 -11.95 9.86
N HIS A 45 -9.13 -13.00 10.42
CA HIS A 45 -8.32 -13.99 9.70
C HIS A 45 -7.23 -13.37 8.82
N PHE A 46 -6.62 -12.27 9.29
CA PHE A 46 -5.49 -11.55 8.67
C PHE A 46 -5.44 -11.62 7.13
N VAL A 47 -6.46 -11.08 6.46
CA VAL A 47 -6.45 -11.00 5.00
C VAL A 47 -5.43 -9.95 4.57
N ARG A 48 -4.18 -10.38 4.31
CA ARG A 48 -3.04 -9.54 3.90
C ARG A 48 -3.40 -8.58 2.76
N ASP A 49 -4.23 -9.01 1.82
CA ASP A 49 -4.69 -8.15 0.73
C ASP A 49 -5.58 -6.98 1.20
N LYS A 50 -6.45 -7.19 2.19
CA LYS A 50 -7.26 -6.11 2.78
C LYS A 50 -6.35 -5.07 3.44
N GLY A 51 -5.32 -5.54 4.16
CA GLY A 51 -4.28 -4.69 4.73
C GLY A 51 -3.52 -3.89 3.68
N ARG A 52 -3.07 -4.54 2.59
CA ARG A 52 -2.37 -3.89 1.47
C ARG A 52 -3.23 -2.81 0.79
N LYS A 53 -4.49 -3.12 0.50
CA LYS A 53 -5.41 -2.16 -0.15
C LYS A 53 -5.70 -0.95 0.73
N LEU A 54 -5.98 -1.17 2.02
CA LEU A 54 -6.26 -0.09 2.97
C LEU A 54 -5.03 0.80 3.20
N SER A 55 -3.86 0.19 3.38
CA SER A 55 -2.61 0.92 3.58
C SER A 55 -2.22 1.73 2.33
N LEU A 56 -2.38 1.15 1.13
CA LEU A 56 -2.15 1.84 -0.14
C LEU A 56 -3.11 3.03 -0.34
N LEU A 57 -4.40 2.83 -0.08
CA LEU A 57 -5.40 3.90 -0.16
C LEU A 57 -5.04 5.08 0.75
N ARG A 58 -4.60 4.79 1.98
CA ARG A 58 -4.15 5.80 2.94
C ARG A 58 -2.88 6.51 2.46
N ALA A 59 -1.90 5.78 1.94
CA ALA A 59 -0.67 6.36 1.40
C ALA A 59 -0.96 7.35 0.25
N MET A 60 -1.82 6.96 -0.70
CA MET A 60 -2.21 7.83 -1.81
C MET A 60 -3.02 9.05 -1.36
N LYS A 61 -3.92 8.89 -0.40
CA LYS A 61 -4.69 10.00 0.17
C LYS A 61 -3.77 10.99 0.87
N ASN A 62 -2.82 10.51 1.68
CA ASN A 62 -1.84 11.34 2.37
C ASN A 62 -0.90 12.05 1.40
N ALA A 63 -0.59 11.44 0.26
CA ALA A 63 0.23 12.04 -0.80
C ALA A 63 -0.48 13.15 -1.57
N GLY A 64 -1.77 13.40 -1.33
CA GLY A 64 -2.54 14.41 -2.04
C GLY A 64 -2.75 14.10 -3.53
N MET A 65 -2.62 12.83 -3.92
CA MET A 65 -2.65 12.43 -5.33
C MET A 65 -4.01 12.64 -5.98
N SER A 66 -3.99 13.00 -7.27
CA SER A 66 -5.18 13.14 -8.10
C SER A 66 -5.86 11.78 -8.34
N LYS A 67 -7.06 11.81 -8.94
CA LYS A 67 -7.79 10.58 -9.28
C LYS A 67 -7.04 9.77 -10.34
N GLU A 68 -6.42 10.44 -11.29
CA GLU A 68 -5.65 9.87 -12.39
C GLU A 68 -4.39 9.19 -11.87
N GLU A 69 -3.66 9.86 -10.96
CA GLU A 69 -2.45 9.30 -10.33
C GLU A 69 -2.77 8.06 -9.48
N ARG A 70 -3.87 8.12 -8.73
CA ARG A 70 -4.36 6.95 -7.97
C ARG A 70 -4.69 5.77 -8.88
N LYS A 71 -5.25 6.02 -10.07
CA LYS A 71 -5.58 4.97 -11.03
C LYS A 71 -4.30 4.25 -11.49
N VAL A 72 -3.26 5.00 -11.86
CA VAL A 72 -1.97 4.42 -12.28
C VAL A 72 -1.36 3.56 -11.16
N ILE A 73 -1.39 4.04 -9.92
CA ILE A 73 -0.88 3.27 -8.77
C ILE A 73 -1.69 1.99 -8.53
N TRP A 74 -3.01 2.03 -8.70
CA TRP A 74 -3.84 0.84 -8.61
C TRP A 74 -3.57 -0.17 -9.73
N GLU A 75 -3.27 0.29 -10.93
CA GLU A 75 -2.86 -0.57 -12.04
C GLU A 75 -1.50 -1.22 -11.75
N LEU A 76 -0.53 -0.45 -11.24
CA LEU A 76 0.75 -1.00 -10.75
C LEU A 76 0.53 -2.07 -9.67
N TYR A 77 -0.30 -1.78 -8.66
CA TYR A 77 -0.65 -2.74 -7.61
C TYR A 77 -1.22 -4.05 -8.18
N ARG A 78 -2.16 -3.94 -9.13
CA ARG A 78 -2.79 -5.11 -9.76
C ARG A 78 -1.78 -5.95 -10.54
N ASN A 79 -0.89 -5.30 -11.28
CA ASN A 79 0.15 -5.98 -12.05
C ASN A 79 1.20 -6.64 -11.15
N MET A 80 1.43 -6.13 -9.93
CA MET A 80 2.32 -6.75 -8.94
C MET A 80 1.74 -8.01 -8.28
N THR A 81 0.41 -8.18 -8.27
CA THR A 81 -0.24 -9.36 -7.68
C THR A 81 -0.62 -10.34 -8.80
N PRO A 82 0.14 -11.42 -9.04
CA PRO A 82 -0.05 -12.31 -10.20
C PRO A 82 -1.38 -13.09 -10.18
N ASN A 83 -2.12 -13.09 -9.06
CA ASN A 83 -3.43 -13.69 -9.02
C ASN A 83 -4.45 -12.74 -9.65
N MET A 84 -4.77 -12.99 -10.93
CA MET A 84 -5.95 -12.43 -11.60
C MET A 84 -7.18 -12.70 -10.72
N ARG A 85 -7.80 -11.63 -10.22
CA ARG A 85 -9.07 -11.71 -9.51
C ARG A 85 -10.19 -11.47 -10.51
N TRP A 86 -10.85 -12.56 -10.87
CA TRP A 86 -12.19 -12.60 -11.47
C TRP A 86 -13.21 -12.73 -10.34
#